data_AF-A0A955ZD31-F1
#
_entry.id   AF-A0A955ZD31-F1
#
_cell.length_a   1.000
_cell.length_b   1.000
_cell.length_c   1.000
_cell.angle_alpha   90.00
_cell.angle_beta   90.00
_cell.angle_gamma   90.00
#
_symmetry.space_group_name_H-M   'P 1'
#
loop_
_entity.id
_entity.type
_entity.pdbx_description
1 polymer ?
#
loop_
_entity_poly.entity_id
_entity_poly.type
_entity_poly.pdbx_seq_one_letter_code
_entity_poly.pdbx_strand_id
1 'polypeptide(L)'
;MTVPDDTPAPAEPEAPLPTIPAATWSVPVFLLGLALVLAGLVAGSMLLIDYIRPAPVFCDPHGGCAALKRTIFAYPFGIPMPVFGISGFVAMGLAWVTPGRRMQLTQGVVGISAGLMGLGLIGVQLSMKTVCPFCFVTDTSAIVLAALGYVRLSRAIDPPAIAPLRGLGIVAITGAAIVPAAVGASRAPNYEVPDVIRAEMEKTPMGKTTVVDFVDFECPFCRATHEQLKPVLAQTQGRVRVARKHVPLRMHLHAKDAALAACCAEKMGKGDAVAEALFSMPPEQMTPEGCAKAAREAGLDEAAFAECVKDPTTEERIK
;
A
#
# COMPACT_ATOMS: atom_id res chain seq x y z
N MET A 1 -43.83 -71.30 8.82
CA MET A 1 -42.84 -70.26 9.12
C MET A 1 -41.57 -70.59 8.37
N THR A 2 -41.38 -69.97 7.21
CA THR A 2 -40.12 -70.00 6.45
C THR A 2 -39.74 -68.53 6.29
N VAL A 3 -38.69 -68.11 7.00
CA VAL A 3 -38.14 -66.76 6.90
C VAL A 3 -37.43 -66.64 5.54
N PRO A 4 -37.71 -65.62 4.71
CA PRO A 4 -36.94 -65.36 3.50
C PRO A 4 -35.53 -64.88 3.89
N ASP A 5 -34.52 -65.41 3.20
CA ASP A 5 -33.12 -65.03 3.35
C ASP A 5 -32.87 -63.73 2.56
N ASP A 6 -32.82 -62.61 3.27
CA ASP A 6 -32.42 -61.29 2.75
C ASP A 6 -30.91 -61.11 2.88
N THR A 7 -30.12 -61.87 2.12
CA THR A 7 -28.70 -61.56 1.93
C THR A 7 -28.56 -60.56 0.76
N PRO A 8 -28.09 -59.32 0.98
CA PRO A 8 -27.86 -58.37 -0.12
C PRO A 8 -26.71 -58.86 -1.00
N ALA A 9 -26.91 -58.79 -2.32
CA ALA A 9 -25.90 -59.12 -3.32
C ALA A 9 -24.62 -58.29 -3.09
N PRO A 10 -23.42 -58.86 -3.32
CA PRO A 10 -22.16 -58.14 -3.17
C PRO A 10 -22.13 -56.94 -4.12
N ALA A 11 -21.79 -55.76 -3.60
CA ALA A 11 -21.65 -54.55 -4.38
C ALA A 11 -20.63 -54.76 -5.51
N GLU A 12 -21.04 -54.48 -6.75
CA GLU A 12 -20.12 -54.48 -7.90
C GLU A 12 -18.96 -53.50 -7.62
N PRO A 13 -17.71 -53.86 -7.98
CA PRO A 13 -16.58 -52.96 -7.80
C PRO A 13 -16.82 -51.68 -8.61
N GLU A 14 -16.81 -50.51 -7.93
CA GLU A 14 -16.89 -49.20 -8.57
C GLU A 14 -15.90 -49.14 -9.74
N ALA A 15 -16.43 -48.94 -10.94
CA ALA A 15 -15.60 -48.77 -12.13
C ALA A 15 -14.59 -47.63 -11.88
N PRO A 16 -13.29 -47.84 -12.13
CA PRO A 16 -12.30 -46.80 -11.90
C PRO A 16 -12.67 -45.56 -12.72
N LEU A 17 -12.73 -44.40 -12.04
CA LEU A 17 -13.04 -43.11 -12.66
C LEU A 17 -12.20 -42.92 -13.93
N PRO A 18 -12.82 -42.47 -15.05
CA PRO A 18 -12.11 -42.35 -16.33
C PRO A 18 -10.87 -41.47 -16.18
N THR A 19 -9.72 -42.00 -16.62
CA THR A 19 -8.43 -41.31 -16.60
C THR A 19 -8.39 -40.29 -17.73
N ILE A 20 -8.77 -39.06 -17.42
CA ILE A 20 -8.65 -37.92 -18.34
C ILE A 20 -7.16 -37.71 -18.62
N PRO A 21 -6.70 -37.75 -19.89
CA PRO A 21 -5.30 -37.52 -20.20
C PRO A 21 -4.89 -36.16 -19.65
N ALA A 22 -3.75 -36.08 -18.97
CA ALA A 22 -3.22 -34.83 -18.47
C ALA A 22 -2.95 -33.92 -19.67
N ALA A 23 -3.92 -33.06 -20.03
CA ALA A 23 -3.77 -32.13 -21.14
C ALA A 23 -2.47 -31.37 -20.92
N THR A 24 -1.46 -31.56 -21.75
CA THR A 24 -0.19 -30.82 -21.67
C THR A 24 -0.33 -29.56 -22.50
N TRP A 25 0.31 -28.47 -22.06
CA TRP A 25 0.35 -27.26 -22.87
C TRP A 25 1.23 -27.50 -24.10
N SER A 26 0.87 -26.92 -25.24
CA SER A 26 1.86 -26.77 -26.31
C SER A 26 2.98 -25.86 -25.81
N VAL A 27 4.21 -26.13 -26.25
CA VAL A 27 5.40 -25.33 -25.91
C VAL A 27 5.15 -23.81 -26.02
N PRO A 28 4.56 -23.26 -27.10
CA PRO A 28 4.32 -21.80 -27.18
C PRO A 28 3.37 -21.28 -26.11
N VAL A 29 2.29 -22.02 -25.79
CA VAL A 29 1.34 -21.59 -24.75
C VAL A 29 1.95 -21.72 -23.36
N PHE A 30 2.78 -22.75 -23.15
CA PHE A 30 3.51 -22.92 -21.91
C PHE A 30 4.45 -21.73 -21.65
N LEU A 31 5.26 -21.34 -22.64
CA LEU A 31 6.17 -20.21 -22.55
C LEU A 31 5.44 -18.88 -22.36
N LEU A 32 4.33 -18.67 -23.08
CA LEU A 32 3.49 -17.48 -22.91
C LEU A 32 2.98 -17.38 -21.46
N GLY A 33 2.46 -18.47 -20.90
CA GLY A 33 1.98 -18.48 -19.52
C GLY A 33 3.08 -18.16 -18.51
N LEU A 34 4.28 -18.71 -18.69
CA LEU A 34 5.43 -18.38 -17.85
C LEU A 34 5.79 -16.90 -17.94
N ALA A 35 5.80 -16.33 -19.15
CA ALA A 35 6.10 -14.92 -19.36
C ALA A 35 5.06 -14.00 -18.68
N LEU A 36 3.77 -14.34 -18.76
CA LEU A 36 2.69 -13.59 -18.10
C LEU A 36 2.77 -13.67 -16.58
N VAL A 37 3.09 -14.85 -16.03
CA VAL A 37 3.32 -15.01 -14.58
C VAL A 37 4.50 -14.14 -14.13
N LEU A 38 5.62 -14.18 -14.86
CA LEU A 38 6.79 -13.35 -14.54
C LEU A 38 6.48 -11.86 -14.63
N ALA A 39 5.78 -11.42 -15.66
CA ALA A 39 5.36 -10.02 -15.80
C ALA A 39 4.49 -9.57 -14.62
N GLY A 40 3.52 -10.40 -14.22
CA GLY A 40 2.66 -10.16 -13.05
C GLY A 40 3.44 -10.08 -11.74
N LEU A 41 4.39 -11.00 -11.51
CA LEU A 41 5.23 -11.00 -10.31
C LEU A 41 6.17 -9.80 -10.24
N VAL A 42 6.79 -9.42 -11.35
CA VAL A 42 7.69 -8.25 -11.41
C VAL A 42 6.89 -6.98 -11.15
N ALA A 43 5.80 -6.75 -11.88
CA ALA A 43 4.96 -5.57 -11.71
C ALA A 43 4.35 -5.51 -10.30
N GLY A 44 3.88 -6.65 -9.77
CA GLY A 44 3.38 -6.76 -8.40
C GLY A 44 4.44 -6.45 -7.34
N SER A 45 5.67 -6.92 -7.54
CA SER A 45 6.79 -6.65 -6.62
C SER A 45 7.20 -5.17 -6.64
N MET A 46 7.26 -4.55 -7.82
CA MET A 46 7.54 -3.12 -7.97
C MET A 46 6.47 -2.27 -7.27
N LEU A 47 5.19 -2.63 -7.44
CA LEU A 47 4.09 -2.00 -6.72
C LEU A 47 4.24 -2.19 -5.20
N LEU A 48 4.55 -3.40 -4.73
CA LEU A 48 4.71 -3.66 -3.30
C LEU A 48 5.83 -2.81 -2.68
N ILE A 49 6.96 -2.66 -3.37
CA ILE A 49 8.04 -1.77 -2.94
C ILE A 49 7.51 -0.34 -2.76
N ASP A 50 6.80 0.18 -3.77
CA ASP A 50 6.26 1.54 -3.69
C ASP A 50 5.14 1.69 -2.62
N TYR A 51 4.47 0.61 -2.21
CA TYR A 51 3.47 0.63 -1.14
C TYR A 51 4.11 0.67 0.26
N ILE A 52 5.27 0.03 0.43
CA ILE A 52 5.95 -0.06 1.72
C ILE A 52 6.89 1.14 1.93
N ARG A 53 7.39 1.74 0.84
CA ARG A 53 8.33 2.85 0.90
C ARG A 53 7.60 4.19 1.10
N PRO A 54 8.15 5.11 1.92
CA PRO A 54 7.56 6.43 2.16
C PRO A 54 7.63 7.36 0.93
N ALA A 55 8.56 7.12 0.00
CA ALA A 55 8.66 7.81 -1.28
C ALA A 55 8.55 6.80 -2.43
N PRO A 56 7.82 7.11 -3.51
CA PRO A 56 7.69 6.21 -4.64
C PRO A 56 9.00 6.13 -5.43
N VAL A 57 9.37 4.92 -5.86
CA VAL A 57 10.59 4.62 -6.61
C VAL A 57 10.25 4.40 -8.09
N PHE A 58 9.17 3.67 -8.37
CA PHE A 58 8.78 3.30 -9.74
C PHE A 58 7.56 4.08 -10.25
N CYS A 59 6.65 4.44 -9.36
CA CYS A 59 5.44 5.19 -9.69
C CYS A 59 5.69 6.70 -9.69
N ASP A 60 5.14 7.42 -10.67
CA ASP A 60 5.07 8.88 -10.64
C ASP A 60 4.16 9.36 -9.48
N PRO A 61 4.63 10.27 -8.60
CA PRO A 61 3.84 10.87 -7.51
C PRO A 61 2.50 11.49 -7.94
N HIS A 62 2.41 11.98 -9.19
CA HIS A 62 1.19 12.58 -9.74
C HIS A 62 0.52 11.69 -10.81
N GLY A 63 1.07 10.51 -11.08
CA GLY A 63 0.59 9.58 -12.10
C GLY A 63 -0.52 8.65 -11.61
N GLY A 64 -0.96 7.76 -12.50
CA GLY A 64 -2.14 6.94 -12.23
C GLY A 64 -1.98 5.89 -11.14
N CYS A 65 -0.76 5.47 -10.84
CA CYS A 65 -0.50 4.56 -9.72
C CYS A 65 -0.70 5.24 -8.36
N ALA A 66 -0.37 6.54 -8.23
CA ALA A 66 -0.64 7.29 -7.01
C ALA A 66 -2.14 7.52 -6.79
N ALA A 67 -2.91 7.74 -7.86
CA ALA A 67 -4.36 7.83 -7.79
C ALA A 67 -4.99 6.49 -7.33
N LEU A 68 -4.53 5.36 -7.87
CA LEU A 68 -5.07 4.04 -7.51
C LEU A 68 -4.74 3.64 -6.07
N LYS A 69 -3.55 4.00 -5.56
CA LYS A 69 -3.16 3.85 -4.15
C LYS A 69 -4.07 4.56 -3.16
N ARG A 70 -4.78 5.59 -3.62
CA ARG A 70 -5.74 6.35 -2.83
C ARG A 70 -7.15 5.79 -2.95
N THR A 71 -7.36 4.60 -3.49
CA THR A 71 -8.68 3.95 -3.51
C THR A 71 -8.83 2.99 -2.34
N ILE A 72 -10.07 2.65 -1.98
CA ILE A 72 -10.37 1.64 -0.96
C ILE A 72 -9.76 0.26 -1.28
N PHE A 73 -9.52 -0.02 -2.57
CA PHE A 73 -8.94 -1.27 -3.03
C PHE A 73 -7.43 -1.35 -2.80
N ALA A 74 -6.77 -0.27 -2.38
CA ALA A 74 -5.33 -0.28 -2.16
C ALA A 74 -4.92 -1.11 -0.92
N TYR A 75 -5.77 -1.15 0.12
CA TYR A 75 -5.50 -1.83 1.39
C TYR A 75 -6.67 -2.71 1.87
N PRO A 76 -7.06 -3.75 1.13
CA PRO A 76 -8.08 -4.68 1.61
C PRO A 76 -7.63 -5.33 2.92
N PHE A 77 -8.47 -5.24 3.96
CA PHE A 77 -8.16 -5.72 5.31
C PHE A 77 -6.88 -5.13 5.93
N GLY A 78 -6.45 -3.94 5.48
CA GLY A 78 -5.21 -3.30 5.93
C GLY A 78 -3.93 -3.85 5.31
N ILE A 79 -4.03 -4.81 4.39
CA ILE A 79 -2.88 -5.42 3.70
C ILE A 79 -2.75 -4.80 2.31
N PRO A 80 -1.53 -4.41 1.87
CA PRO A 80 -1.33 -3.86 0.53
C PRO A 80 -1.86 -4.80 -0.56
N MET A 81 -2.68 -4.29 -1.47
CA MET A 81 -3.24 -5.06 -2.60
C MET A 81 -2.20 -5.84 -3.43
N PRO A 82 -0.98 -5.30 -3.69
CA PRO A 82 0.06 -6.06 -4.40
C PRO A 82 0.44 -7.39 -3.74
N VAL A 83 0.28 -7.56 -2.43
CA VAL A 83 0.52 -8.83 -1.72
C VAL A 83 -0.42 -9.92 -2.22
N PHE A 84 -1.69 -9.60 -2.41
CA PHE A 84 -2.70 -10.53 -2.95
C PHE A 84 -2.39 -10.87 -4.41
N GLY A 85 -2.00 -9.87 -5.21
CA GLY A 85 -1.57 -10.06 -6.60
C GLY A 85 -0.39 -11.03 -6.70
N ILE A 86 0.69 -10.78 -5.96
CA ILE A 86 1.89 -11.64 -5.92
C ILE A 86 1.52 -13.06 -5.49
N SER A 87 0.74 -13.20 -4.42
CA SER A 87 0.31 -14.51 -3.91
C SER A 87 -0.50 -15.28 -4.96
N GLY A 88 -1.40 -14.60 -5.66
CA GLY A 88 -2.18 -15.16 -6.77
C GLY A 88 -1.31 -15.60 -7.94
N PHE A 89 -0.33 -14.80 -8.35
CA PHE A 89 0.61 -15.16 -9.43
C PHE A 89 1.53 -16.31 -9.07
N VAL A 90 2.00 -16.39 -7.81
CA VAL A 90 2.79 -17.54 -7.33
C VAL A 90 1.96 -18.81 -7.39
N ALA A 91 0.72 -18.78 -6.89
CA ALA A 91 -0.20 -19.91 -6.96
C ALA A 91 -0.48 -20.32 -8.41
N MET A 92 -0.71 -19.36 -9.30
CA MET A 92 -0.92 -19.62 -10.73
C MET A 92 0.30 -20.23 -11.40
N GLY A 93 1.50 -19.72 -11.10
CA GLY A 93 2.76 -20.17 -11.66
C GLY A 93 3.06 -21.62 -11.27
N LEU A 94 2.95 -21.94 -9.98
CA LEU A 94 3.03 -23.31 -9.49
C LEU A 94 2.01 -24.20 -10.20
N ALA A 95 0.79 -23.69 -10.34
CA ALA A 95 -0.28 -24.43 -10.97
C ALA A 95 -0.07 -24.65 -12.49
N TRP A 96 0.66 -23.74 -13.13
CA TRP A 96 1.02 -23.79 -14.55
C TRP A 96 2.11 -24.81 -14.87
N VAL A 97 3.10 -24.96 -13.99
CA VAL A 97 4.26 -25.84 -14.21
C VAL A 97 4.04 -27.27 -13.72
N THR A 98 3.18 -27.49 -12.72
CA THR A 98 2.96 -28.85 -12.19
C THR A 98 1.81 -29.58 -12.91
N PRO A 99 2.05 -30.78 -13.46
CA PRO A 99 0.99 -31.60 -14.02
C PRO A 99 0.14 -32.23 -12.90
N GLY A 100 -1.19 -32.27 -13.08
CA GLY A 100 -2.10 -32.99 -12.17
C GLY A 100 -3.53 -32.43 -12.14
N ARG A 101 -4.52 -33.31 -11.89
CA ARG A 101 -5.95 -32.95 -11.85
C ARG A 101 -6.28 -31.92 -10.78
N ARG A 102 -5.72 -32.09 -9.56
CA ARG A 102 -5.90 -31.12 -8.47
C ARG A 102 -5.40 -29.74 -8.87
N MET A 103 -4.26 -29.70 -9.54
CA MET A 103 -3.66 -28.46 -9.96
C MET A 103 -4.42 -27.79 -11.11
N GLN A 104 -4.96 -28.56 -12.06
CA GLN A 104 -5.85 -28.02 -13.10
C GLN A 104 -7.12 -27.38 -12.51
N LEU A 105 -7.69 -27.97 -11.46
CA LEU A 105 -8.81 -27.37 -10.73
C LEU A 105 -8.38 -26.09 -10.00
N THR A 106 -7.20 -26.09 -9.36
CA THR A 106 -6.61 -24.88 -8.76
C THR A 106 -6.39 -23.78 -9.80
N GLN A 107 -5.87 -24.10 -11.00
CA GLN A 107 -5.74 -23.15 -12.11
C GLN A 107 -7.09 -22.56 -12.51
N GLY A 108 -8.14 -23.39 -12.58
CA GLY A 108 -9.49 -22.93 -12.88
C GLY A 108 -10.03 -21.96 -11.83
N VAL A 109 -10.02 -22.37 -10.55
CA VAL A 109 -10.60 -21.58 -9.45
C VAL A 109 -9.81 -20.29 -9.20
N VAL A 110 -8.49 -20.41 -9.00
CA VAL A 110 -7.62 -19.25 -8.75
C VAL A 110 -7.61 -18.36 -10.00
N GLY A 111 -7.54 -18.95 -11.20
CA GLY A 111 -7.57 -18.23 -12.48
C GLY A 111 -8.82 -17.39 -12.62
N ILE A 112 -9.99 -18.00 -12.48
CA ILE A 112 -11.27 -17.28 -12.58
C ILE A 112 -11.35 -16.17 -11.54
N SER A 113 -10.99 -16.43 -10.27
CA SER A 113 -11.02 -15.37 -9.25
C SER A 113 -10.08 -14.20 -9.56
N ALA A 114 -8.86 -14.49 -10.04
CA ALA A 114 -7.86 -13.47 -10.36
C ALA A 114 -8.26 -12.67 -11.61
N GLY A 115 -8.79 -13.33 -12.64
CA GLY A 115 -9.28 -12.67 -13.84
C GLY A 115 -10.49 -11.78 -13.59
N LEU A 116 -11.44 -12.24 -12.76
CA LEU A 116 -12.60 -11.45 -12.33
C LEU A 116 -12.17 -10.20 -11.53
N MET A 117 -11.24 -10.37 -10.58
CA MET A 117 -10.68 -9.26 -9.83
C MET A 117 -9.96 -8.26 -10.76
N GLY A 118 -9.12 -8.76 -11.68
CA GLY A 118 -8.41 -7.92 -12.65
C GLY A 118 -9.37 -7.12 -13.55
N LEU A 119 -10.46 -7.73 -14.00
CA LEU A 119 -11.51 -7.01 -14.76
C LEU A 119 -12.16 -5.90 -13.93
N GLY A 120 -12.44 -6.16 -12.65
CA GLY A 120 -12.96 -5.16 -11.71
C GLY A 120 -12.00 -3.98 -11.51
N LEU A 121 -10.72 -4.27 -11.30
CA LEU A 121 -9.69 -3.24 -11.08
C LEU A 121 -9.41 -2.41 -12.34
N ILE A 122 -9.46 -3.03 -13.54
CA ILE A 122 -9.45 -2.28 -14.81
C ILE A 122 -10.69 -1.39 -14.91
N GLY A 123 -11.87 -1.89 -14.54
CA GLY A 123 -13.11 -1.09 -14.51
C GLY A 123 -12.99 0.15 -13.61
N VAL A 124 -12.37 0.00 -12.44
CA VAL A 124 -12.07 1.12 -11.52
C VAL A 124 -11.11 2.12 -12.17
N GLN A 125 -10.02 1.65 -12.79
CA GLN A 125 -9.05 2.52 -13.49
C GLN A 125 -9.71 3.32 -14.64
N LEU A 126 -10.56 2.67 -15.43
CA LEU A 126 -11.30 3.33 -16.51
C LEU A 126 -12.32 4.34 -15.99
N SER A 127 -13.02 4.04 -14.89
CA SER A 127 -13.98 4.97 -14.26
C SER A 127 -13.30 6.25 -13.76
N MET A 128 -12.07 6.14 -13.24
CA MET A 128 -11.28 7.28 -12.77
C MET A 128 -10.51 8.00 -13.88
N LYS A 129 -10.66 7.58 -15.15
CA LYS A 129 -9.90 8.09 -16.31
C LYS A 129 -8.39 8.11 -16.09
N THR A 130 -7.89 7.14 -15.33
CA THR A 130 -6.52 7.13 -14.82
C THR A 130 -5.98 5.71 -14.87
N VAL A 131 -4.83 5.51 -15.52
CA VAL A 131 -4.25 4.17 -15.73
C VAL A 131 -2.94 4.06 -14.98
N CYS A 132 -2.78 3.01 -14.17
CA CYS A 132 -1.49 2.63 -13.61
C CYS A 132 -0.86 1.55 -14.51
N PRO A 133 0.31 1.80 -15.13
CA PRO A 133 0.93 0.83 -16.05
C PRO A 133 1.18 -0.53 -15.40
N PHE A 134 1.65 -0.55 -14.15
CA PHE A 134 1.93 -1.80 -13.43
C PHE A 134 0.66 -2.57 -13.11
N CYS A 135 -0.40 -1.89 -12.64
CA CYS A 135 -1.69 -2.54 -12.38
C CYS A 135 -2.31 -3.06 -13.67
N PHE A 136 -2.21 -2.30 -14.77
CA PHE A 136 -2.68 -2.76 -16.07
C PHE A 136 -1.95 -4.02 -16.54
N VAL A 137 -0.62 -4.09 -16.37
CA VAL A 137 0.18 -5.29 -16.67
C VAL A 137 -0.24 -6.48 -15.79
N THR A 138 -0.42 -6.27 -14.48
CA THR A 138 -0.86 -7.36 -13.58
C THR A 138 -2.26 -7.83 -13.91
N ASP A 139 -3.22 -6.91 -14.12
CA ASP A 139 -4.61 -7.25 -14.36
C ASP A 139 -4.79 -7.97 -15.70
N THR A 140 -4.16 -7.46 -16.76
CA THR A 140 -4.21 -8.10 -18.09
C THR A 140 -3.53 -9.47 -18.10
N SER A 141 -2.39 -9.62 -17.40
CA SER A 141 -1.72 -10.91 -17.27
C SER A 141 -2.59 -11.94 -16.55
N ALA A 142 -3.26 -11.53 -15.47
CA ALA A 142 -4.19 -12.40 -14.74
C ALA A 142 -5.40 -12.81 -15.60
N ILE A 143 -5.98 -11.88 -16.36
CA ILE A 143 -7.11 -12.16 -17.27
C ILE A 143 -6.71 -13.16 -18.36
N VAL A 144 -5.55 -12.98 -18.99
CA VAL A 144 -5.10 -13.90 -20.04
C VAL A 144 -4.80 -15.29 -19.46
N LEU A 145 -4.13 -15.38 -18.31
CA LEU A 145 -3.90 -16.66 -17.63
C LEU A 145 -5.21 -17.34 -17.23
N ALA A 146 -6.20 -16.59 -16.77
CA ALA A 146 -7.53 -17.09 -16.44
C ALA A 146 -8.24 -17.65 -17.68
N ALA A 147 -8.21 -16.93 -18.80
CA ALA A 147 -8.81 -17.37 -20.06
C ALA A 147 -8.16 -18.66 -20.58
N LEU A 148 -6.83 -18.75 -20.54
CA LEU A 148 -6.11 -19.96 -20.92
C LEU A 148 -6.43 -21.12 -19.97
N GLY A 149 -6.42 -20.87 -18.66
CA GLY A 149 -6.80 -21.85 -17.64
C GLY A 149 -8.23 -22.38 -17.84
N TYR A 150 -9.17 -21.50 -18.18
CA TYR A 150 -10.54 -21.87 -18.52
C TYR A 150 -10.59 -22.76 -19.77
N VAL A 151 -9.89 -22.41 -20.85
CA VAL A 151 -9.84 -23.24 -22.08
C VAL A 151 -9.25 -24.63 -21.80
N ARG A 152 -8.22 -24.71 -20.95
CA ARG A 152 -7.62 -25.97 -20.53
C ARG A 152 -8.61 -26.81 -19.70
N LEU A 153 -9.29 -26.19 -18.74
CA LEU A 153 -10.29 -26.86 -17.91
C LEU A 153 -11.50 -27.33 -18.72
N SER A 154 -11.98 -26.52 -19.67
CA SER A 154 -13.12 -26.86 -20.52
C SER A 154 -12.83 -27.98 -21.52
N ARG A 155 -11.56 -28.22 -21.86
CA ARG A 155 -11.13 -29.37 -22.66
C ARG A 155 -10.98 -30.65 -21.81
N ALA A 156 -10.84 -30.51 -20.50
CA ALA A 156 -10.69 -31.62 -19.58
C ALA A 156 -12.02 -32.12 -18.98
N ILE A 157 -13.09 -31.32 -19.03
CA ILE A 157 -14.42 -31.65 -18.48
C ILE A 157 -15.43 -31.80 -19.62
N ASP A 158 -16.20 -32.90 -19.63
CA ASP A 158 -17.23 -33.17 -20.63
C ASP A 158 -18.33 -32.07 -20.69
N PRO A 159 -18.85 -31.74 -21.90
CA PRO A 159 -19.76 -30.61 -22.12
C PRO A 159 -21.08 -30.56 -21.32
N PRO A 160 -21.76 -31.67 -20.95
CA PRO A 160 -23.04 -31.59 -20.24
C PRO A 160 -22.91 -31.23 -18.75
N ALA A 161 -21.75 -31.44 -18.11
CA ALA A 161 -21.56 -31.17 -16.68
C ALA A 161 -21.40 -29.68 -16.32
N ILE A 162 -21.04 -28.84 -17.31
CA ILE A 162 -20.67 -27.42 -17.11
C ILE A 162 -21.54 -26.44 -17.91
N ALA A 163 -22.54 -26.93 -18.65
CA ALA A 163 -23.50 -26.10 -19.39
C ALA A 163 -24.23 -25.05 -18.52
N PRO A 164 -24.76 -25.37 -17.32
CA PRO A 164 -25.43 -24.37 -16.47
C PRO A 164 -24.47 -23.36 -15.84
N LEU A 165 -23.18 -23.68 -15.73
CA LEU A 165 -22.14 -22.78 -15.21
C LEU A 165 -21.73 -21.68 -16.21
N ARG A 166 -22.04 -21.83 -17.51
CA ARG A 166 -21.72 -20.82 -18.53
C ARG A 166 -22.53 -19.52 -18.37
N GLY A 167 -23.82 -19.62 -18.04
CA GLY A 167 -24.66 -18.45 -17.76
C GLY A 167 -24.29 -17.75 -16.45
N LEU A 168 -23.94 -18.55 -15.42
CA LEU A 168 -23.44 -18.04 -14.14
C LEU A 168 -22.08 -17.34 -14.29
N GLY A 169 -21.22 -17.83 -15.19
CA GLY A 169 -19.94 -17.21 -15.52
C GLY A 169 -20.10 -15.80 -16.09
N ILE A 170 -21.06 -15.56 -16.99
CA ILE A 170 -21.31 -14.22 -17.54
C ILE A 170 -21.75 -13.26 -16.43
N VAL A 171 -22.70 -13.67 -15.58
CA VAL A 171 -23.18 -12.84 -14.45
C VAL A 171 -22.06 -12.56 -13.43
N ALA A 172 -21.21 -13.54 -13.15
CA ALA A 172 -20.04 -13.35 -12.29
C ALA A 172 -19.02 -12.37 -12.91
N ILE A 173 -18.81 -12.42 -14.23
CA ILE A 173 -17.95 -11.49 -14.99
C ILE A 173 -18.50 -10.07 -14.95
N THR A 174 -19.79 -9.87 -15.26
CA THR A 174 -20.40 -8.53 -15.20
C THR A 174 -20.45 -8.01 -13.76
N GLY A 175 -20.77 -8.85 -12.78
CA GLY A 175 -20.75 -8.48 -11.37
C GLY A 175 -19.36 -8.07 -10.88
N ALA A 176 -18.32 -8.83 -11.24
CA ALA A 176 -16.94 -8.53 -10.86
C ALA A 176 -16.38 -7.28 -11.55
N ALA A 177 -16.86 -6.91 -12.74
CA ALA A 177 -16.49 -5.66 -13.40
C ALA A 177 -17.27 -4.46 -12.83
N ILE A 178 -18.59 -4.60 -12.64
CA ILE A 178 -19.50 -3.49 -12.33
C ILE A 178 -19.50 -3.14 -10.84
N VAL A 179 -19.49 -4.14 -9.93
CA VAL A 179 -19.60 -3.89 -8.49
C VAL A 179 -18.36 -3.16 -7.94
N PRO A 180 -17.12 -3.57 -8.23
CA PRO A 180 -15.94 -2.82 -7.79
C PRO A 180 -15.86 -1.44 -8.44
N ALA A 181 -16.24 -1.29 -9.71
CA ALA A 181 -16.30 0.02 -10.36
C ALA A 181 -17.33 0.95 -9.69
N ALA A 182 -18.53 0.46 -9.37
CA ALA A 182 -19.56 1.23 -8.68
C ALA A 182 -19.19 1.56 -7.24
N VAL A 183 -18.57 0.62 -6.51
CA VAL A 183 -18.06 0.85 -5.14
C VAL A 183 -16.87 1.81 -5.14
N GLY A 184 -15.95 1.69 -6.08
CA GLY A 184 -14.81 2.59 -6.25
C GLY A 184 -15.22 4.01 -6.60
N ALA A 185 -16.22 4.17 -7.49
CA ALA A 185 -16.78 5.47 -7.86
C ALA A 185 -17.58 6.13 -6.72
N SER A 186 -18.24 5.33 -5.88
CA SER A 186 -19.07 5.85 -4.77
C SER A 186 -18.31 6.07 -3.46
N ARG A 187 -17.09 5.53 -3.32
CA ARG A 187 -16.28 5.62 -2.10
C ARG A 187 -14.83 6.00 -2.39
N ALA A 188 -14.63 7.10 -3.11
CA ALA A 188 -13.35 7.81 -3.02
C ALA A 188 -13.10 8.09 -1.52
N PRO A 189 -12.01 7.59 -0.92
CA PRO A 189 -11.82 7.75 0.51
C PRO A 189 -11.68 9.23 0.81
N ASN A 190 -12.58 9.73 1.66
CA ASN A 190 -12.35 10.96 2.39
C ASN A 190 -11.12 10.72 3.25
N TYR A 191 -9.96 11.22 2.82
CA TYR A 191 -8.82 11.35 3.71
C TYR A 191 -9.23 12.38 4.76
N GLU A 192 -9.68 11.90 5.92
CA GLU A 192 -9.87 12.78 7.05
C GLU A 192 -8.50 13.29 7.46
N VAL A 193 -8.29 14.58 7.24
CA VAL A 193 -7.05 15.25 7.63
C VAL A 193 -6.91 15.09 9.15
N PRO A 194 -5.79 14.52 9.65
CA PRO A 194 -5.56 14.37 11.07
C PRO A 194 -5.74 15.70 11.81
N ASP A 195 -6.32 15.67 13.01
CA ASP A 195 -6.68 16.89 13.75
C ASP A 195 -5.50 17.82 14.00
N VAL A 196 -4.29 17.26 14.16
CA VAL A 196 -3.06 18.05 14.32
C VAL A 196 -2.75 18.90 13.07
N ILE A 197 -3.07 18.42 11.87
CA ILE A 197 -2.90 19.16 10.61
C ILE A 197 -4.06 20.12 10.43
N ARG A 198 -5.30 19.68 10.72
CA ARG A 198 -6.50 20.52 10.66
C ARG A 198 -6.36 21.78 11.51
N ALA A 199 -5.85 21.63 12.74
CA ALA A 199 -5.59 22.76 13.64
C ALA A 199 -4.56 23.75 13.07
N GLU A 200 -3.59 23.30 12.27
CA GLU A 200 -2.65 24.20 11.60
C GLU A 200 -3.23 24.82 10.33
N MET A 201 -4.14 24.13 9.63
CA MET A 201 -4.91 24.70 8.52
C MET A 201 -5.76 25.88 9.00
N GLU A 202 -6.46 25.73 10.14
CA GLU A 202 -7.26 26.79 10.76
C GLU A 202 -6.42 28.00 11.19
N LYS A 203 -5.17 27.77 11.62
CA LYS A 203 -4.22 28.83 11.98
C LYS A 203 -3.51 29.46 10.79
N THR A 204 -3.70 28.94 9.57
CA THR A 204 -2.99 29.42 8.39
C THR A 204 -3.58 30.76 7.95
N PRO A 205 -2.81 31.85 7.95
CA PRO A 205 -3.32 33.15 7.52
C PRO A 205 -3.73 33.14 6.04
N MET A 206 -4.76 33.90 5.70
CA MET A 206 -5.21 34.04 4.31
C MET A 206 -4.06 34.54 3.42
N GLY A 207 -3.83 33.87 2.28
CA GLY A 207 -2.73 34.19 1.38
C GLY A 207 -1.35 33.67 1.81
N LYS A 208 -1.27 32.92 2.91
CA LYS A 208 -0.06 32.17 3.31
C LYS A 208 -0.27 30.67 3.16
N THR A 209 0.84 29.95 3.11
CA THR A 209 0.87 28.48 3.13
C THR A 209 1.55 28.03 4.42
N THR A 210 0.95 27.07 5.13
CA THR A 210 1.61 26.40 6.26
C THR A 210 2.12 25.04 5.83
N VAL A 211 3.41 24.78 6.05
CA VAL A 211 4.01 23.44 6.00
C VAL A 211 3.98 22.89 7.41
N VAL A 212 3.31 21.76 7.63
CA VAL A 212 3.34 21.04 8.91
C VAL A 212 4.47 20.02 8.84
N ASP A 213 5.51 20.22 9.64
CA ASP A 213 6.73 19.42 9.63
C ASP A 213 6.82 18.56 10.89
N PHE A 214 6.76 17.24 10.74
CA PHE A 214 6.91 16.30 11.86
C PHE A 214 8.39 15.96 11.99
N VAL A 215 8.99 16.38 13.10
CA VAL A 215 10.44 16.50 13.20
C VAL A 215 11.01 15.78 14.42
N ASP A 216 12.15 15.15 14.17
CA ASP A 216 13.11 14.72 15.16
C ASP A 216 14.47 15.32 14.78
N PHE A 217 15.09 16.06 15.70
CA PHE A 217 16.34 16.78 15.44
C PHE A 217 17.57 15.86 15.32
N GLU A 218 17.54 14.62 15.81
CA GLU A 218 18.61 13.65 15.60
C GLU A 218 18.42 12.82 14.33
N CYS A 219 17.21 12.76 13.78
CA CYS A 219 16.91 11.95 12.60
C CYS A 219 17.70 12.45 11.36
N PRO A 220 18.50 11.60 10.71
CA PRO A 220 19.27 11.99 9.53
C PRO A 220 18.39 12.38 8.33
N PHE A 221 17.19 11.79 8.21
CA PHE A 221 16.24 12.13 7.16
C PHE A 221 15.56 13.49 7.40
N CYS A 222 15.24 13.83 8.66
CA CYS A 222 14.72 15.15 9.01
C CYS A 222 15.77 16.23 8.74
N ARG A 223 17.04 16.00 9.10
CA ARG A 223 18.16 16.90 8.79
C ARG A 223 18.34 17.11 7.29
N ALA A 224 18.34 16.02 6.52
CA ALA A 224 18.43 16.10 5.06
C ALA A 224 17.25 16.89 4.46
N THR A 225 16.05 16.69 4.98
CA THR A 225 14.84 17.40 4.55
C THR A 225 14.93 18.89 4.88
N HIS A 226 15.39 19.25 6.08
CA HIS A 226 15.61 20.65 6.49
C HIS A 226 16.57 21.36 5.54
N GLU A 227 17.72 20.75 5.24
CA GLU A 227 18.70 21.32 4.29
C GLU A 227 18.14 21.48 2.87
N GLN A 228 17.32 20.54 2.41
CA GLN A 228 16.66 20.64 1.11
C GLN A 228 15.56 21.71 1.08
N LEU A 229 14.86 21.95 2.19
CA LEU A 229 13.77 22.92 2.28
C LEU A 229 14.28 24.36 2.42
N LYS A 230 15.44 24.59 3.06
CA LYS A 230 16.04 25.94 3.24
C LYS A 230 16.02 26.82 1.99
N PRO A 231 16.56 26.41 0.82
CA PRO A 231 16.57 27.25 -0.37
C PRO A 231 15.15 27.52 -0.89
N VAL A 232 14.23 26.57 -0.75
CA VAL A 232 12.83 26.73 -1.16
C VAL A 232 12.12 27.74 -0.27
N LEU A 233 12.27 27.60 1.05
CA LEU A 233 11.66 28.51 2.03
C LEU A 233 12.19 29.94 1.87
N ALA A 234 13.50 30.12 1.61
CA ALA A 234 14.11 31.42 1.36
C ALA A 234 13.45 32.16 0.16
N GLN A 235 13.09 31.44 -0.90
CA GLN A 235 12.44 32.00 -2.08
C GLN A 235 10.98 32.42 -1.84
N THR A 236 10.36 31.97 -0.75
CA THR A 236 8.94 32.26 -0.48
C THR A 236 8.71 33.68 0.04
N GLN A 237 9.77 34.39 0.47
CA GLN A 237 9.70 35.74 1.03
C GLN A 237 8.70 35.84 2.21
N GLY A 238 8.63 34.80 3.05
CA GLY A 238 7.76 34.77 4.24
C GLY A 238 6.27 34.46 3.96
N ARG A 239 5.95 34.04 2.72
CA ARG A 239 4.62 33.50 2.38
C ARG A 239 4.39 32.10 2.92
N VAL A 240 5.46 31.37 3.21
CA VAL A 240 5.40 30.03 3.83
C VAL A 240 5.74 30.12 5.31
N ARG A 241 4.89 29.54 6.14
CA ARG A 241 5.12 29.29 7.57
C ARG A 241 5.44 27.81 7.76
N VAL A 242 6.45 27.49 8.55
CA VAL A 242 6.73 26.10 8.97
C VAL A 242 6.19 25.91 10.39
N ALA A 243 5.26 24.97 10.56
CA ALA A 243 4.71 24.57 11.83
C ALA A 243 5.30 23.20 12.22
N ARG A 244 6.30 23.20 13.11
CA ARG A 244 6.95 21.97 13.57
C ARG A 244 6.09 21.23 14.59
N LYS A 245 6.05 19.91 14.47
CA LYS A 245 5.43 18.96 15.40
C LYS A 245 6.52 17.99 15.83
N HIS A 246 6.89 18.05 17.10
CA HIS A 246 8.05 17.32 17.62
C HIS A 246 7.67 15.87 17.91
N VAL A 247 8.38 14.93 17.29
CA VAL A 247 8.17 13.48 17.39
C VAL A 247 9.51 12.79 17.73
N PRO A 248 10.03 12.95 18.96
CA PRO A 248 11.32 12.39 19.34
C PRO A 248 11.24 10.86 19.35
N LEU A 249 12.01 10.23 18.48
CA LEU A 249 12.07 8.79 18.36
C LEU A 249 12.83 8.19 19.55
N ARG A 250 12.30 7.11 20.13
CA ARG A 250 12.89 6.46 21.32
C ARG A 250 14.33 5.96 21.14
N MET A 251 14.77 5.79 19.89
CA MET A 251 16.12 5.35 19.54
C MET A 251 17.15 6.49 19.49
N HIS A 252 16.69 7.74 19.60
CA HIS A 252 17.53 8.94 19.61
C HIS A 252 17.62 9.47 21.04
N LEU A 253 18.84 9.52 21.57
CA LEU A 253 19.11 9.68 23.00
C LEU A 253 18.72 11.07 23.54
N HIS A 254 18.96 12.10 22.73
CA HIS A 254 18.79 13.52 23.02
C HIS A 254 17.62 14.16 22.26
N ALA A 255 16.87 13.42 21.46
CA ALA A 255 15.77 13.94 20.65
C ALA A 255 14.69 14.60 21.52
N LYS A 256 14.43 14.07 22.72
CA LYS A 256 13.49 14.67 23.67
C LYS A 256 13.99 16.02 24.19
N ASP A 257 15.27 16.12 24.53
CA ASP A 257 15.88 17.37 25.01
C ASP A 257 15.82 18.46 23.93
N ALA A 258 16.17 18.10 22.69
CA ALA A 258 16.06 18.98 21.54
C ALA A 258 14.60 19.40 21.24
N ALA A 259 13.65 18.48 21.36
CA ALA A 259 12.22 18.77 21.19
C ALA A 259 11.70 19.76 22.25
N LEU A 260 12.07 19.59 23.52
CA LEU A 260 11.72 20.53 24.60
C LEU A 260 12.31 21.92 24.33
N ALA A 261 13.57 21.98 23.93
CA ALA A 261 14.24 23.24 23.58
C ALA A 261 13.54 23.97 22.43
N ALA A 262 13.20 23.24 21.36
CA ALA A 262 12.47 23.80 20.23
C ALA A 262 11.05 24.25 20.61
N CYS A 263 10.32 23.48 21.42
CA CYS A 263 9.02 23.87 21.95
C CYS A 263 9.11 25.21 22.72
N CYS A 264 10.11 25.37 23.59
CA CYS A 264 10.32 26.62 24.33
C CYS A 264 10.70 27.78 23.43
N ALA A 265 11.56 27.55 22.45
CA ALA A 265 11.93 28.56 21.47
C ALA A 265 10.73 29.03 20.62
N GLU A 266 9.82 28.13 20.25
CA GLU A 266 8.58 28.49 19.59
C GLU A 266 7.68 29.37 20.47
N LYS A 267 7.52 29.04 21.77
CA LYS A 267 6.78 29.87 22.74
C LYS A 267 7.37 31.28 22.83
N MET A 268 8.69 31.41 22.65
CA MET A 268 9.44 32.67 22.79
C MET A 268 9.71 33.37 21.45
N GLY A 269 9.09 32.94 20.35
CA GLY A 269 9.22 33.60 19.04
C GLY A 269 10.58 33.41 18.34
N LYS A 270 11.37 32.42 18.77
CA LYS A 270 12.71 32.11 18.26
C LYS A 270 12.84 30.68 17.73
N GLY A 271 11.72 30.01 17.45
CA GLY A 271 11.66 28.61 17.04
C GLY A 271 12.52 28.29 15.81
N ASP A 272 12.48 29.10 14.76
CA ASP A 272 13.28 28.85 13.54
C ASP A 272 14.79 28.97 13.77
N ALA A 273 15.22 29.93 14.58
CA ALA A 273 16.63 30.13 14.88
C ALA A 273 17.21 28.98 15.72
N VAL A 274 16.45 28.51 16.71
CA VAL A 274 16.87 27.36 17.53
C VAL A 274 16.78 26.07 16.73
N ALA A 275 15.76 25.88 15.89
CA ALA A 275 15.67 24.71 15.01
C ALA A 275 16.87 24.63 14.05
N GLU A 276 17.29 25.74 13.46
CA GLU A 276 18.50 25.82 12.62
C GLU A 276 19.76 25.41 13.40
N ALA A 277 19.93 25.90 14.62
CA ALA A 277 21.05 25.54 15.48
C ALA A 277 21.05 24.05 15.84
N LEU A 278 19.89 23.50 16.20
CA LEU A 278 19.72 22.08 16.48
C LEU A 278 20.05 21.23 15.24
N PHE A 279 19.48 21.53 14.07
CA PHE A 279 19.80 20.77 12.86
C PHE A 279 21.25 20.88 12.40
N SER A 280 21.97 21.93 12.81
CA SER A 280 23.38 22.13 12.48
C SER A 280 24.33 21.51 13.50
N MET A 281 23.89 21.24 14.73
CA MET A 281 24.74 20.67 15.77
C MET A 281 24.78 19.12 15.69
N PRO A 282 25.93 18.49 16.04
CA PRO A 282 26.02 17.04 16.15
C PRO A 282 24.99 16.47 17.15
N PRO A 283 24.33 15.34 16.85
CA PRO A 283 23.35 14.70 17.75
C PRO A 283 23.85 14.51 19.19
N GLU A 284 25.12 14.12 19.36
CA GLU A 284 25.72 13.83 20.66
C GLU A 284 25.89 15.09 21.53
N GLN A 285 25.79 16.27 20.92
CA GLN A 285 25.86 17.56 21.61
C GLN A 285 24.48 18.11 21.98
N MET A 286 23.39 17.44 21.60
CA MET A 286 22.01 17.86 21.91
C MET A 286 21.60 17.61 23.36
N THR A 287 22.55 17.49 24.28
CA THR A 287 22.28 17.39 25.71
C THR A 287 21.50 18.62 26.20
N PRO A 288 20.88 18.58 27.40
CA PRO A 288 20.23 19.76 27.98
C PRO A 288 21.10 21.02 27.97
N GLU A 289 22.40 20.88 28.26
CA GLU A 289 23.37 21.98 28.25
C GLU A 289 23.64 22.50 26.83
N GLY A 290 23.77 21.60 25.86
CA GLY A 290 23.97 21.97 24.45
C GLY A 290 22.75 22.67 23.86
N CYS A 291 21.55 22.18 24.19
CA CYS A 291 20.29 22.81 23.82
C CYS A 291 20.14 24.20 24.47
N ALA A 292 20.48 24.35 25.75
CA ALA A 292 20.48 25.65 26.43
C ALA A 292 21.49 26.62 25.81
N LYS A 293 22.67 26.13 25.40
CA LYS A 293 23.65 26.92 24.65
C LYS A 293 23.08 27.41 23.31
N ALA A 294 22.44 26.53 22.53
CA ALA A 294 21.82 26.89 21.26
C ALA A 294 20.71 27.94 21.45
N ALA A 295 19.88 27.79 22.48
CA ALA A 295 18.86 28.78 22.86
C ALA A 295 19.48 30.15 23.20
N ARG A 296 20.52 30.18 24.02
CA ARG A 296 21.23 31.43 24.37
C ARG A 296 21.84 32.10 23.14
N GLU A 297 22.49 31.35 22.26
CA GLU A 297 23.09 31.87 21.03
C GLU A 297 22.04 32.41 20.04
N ALA A 298 20.81 31.87 20.06
CA ALA A 298 19.66 32.42 19.33
C ALA A 298 19.03 33.67 19.99
N GLY A 299 19.54 34.08 21.16
CA GLY A 299 19.11 35.25 21.90
C GLY A 299 17.85 35.04 22.74
N LEU A 300 17.60 33.83 23.23
CA LEU A 300 16.56 33.57 24.23
C LEU A 300 17.04 33.97 25.63
N ASP A 301 16.10 34.40 26.47
CA ASP A 301 16.37 34.62 27.89
C ASP A 301 16.59 33.27 28.60
N GLU A 302 17.73 33.14 29.27
CA GLU A 302 18.16 31.87 29.88
C GLU A 302 17.25 31.44 31.03
N ALA A 303 16.77 32.41 31.84
CA ALA A 303 15.92 32.11 32.98
C ALA A 303 14.54 31.62 32.52
N ALA A 304 13.92 32.34 31.58
CA ALA A 304 12.65 31.96 30.99
C ALA A 304 12.74 30.61 30.26
N PHE A 305 13.84 30.36 29.53
CA PHE A 305 14.07 29.09 28.86
C PHE A 305 14.18 27.93 29.85
N ALA A 306 14.98 28.09 30.91
CA ALA A 306 15.16 27.07 31.94
C ALA A 306 13.87 26.76 32.71
N GLU A 307 13.01 27.75 32.91
CA GLU A 307 11.67 27.57 33.48
C GLU A 307 10.77 26.80 32.50
N CYS A 308 10.74 27.21 31.23
CA CYS A 308 9.91 26.57 30.21
C CYS A 308 10.24 25.09 29.97
N VAL A 309 11.52 24.70 29.99
CA VAL A 309 11.93 23.30 29.79
C VAL A 309 11.46 22.40 30.94
N LYS A 310 11.31 22.95 32.15
CA LYS A 310 10.82 22.22 33.33
C LYS A 310 9.30 22.18 33.44
N ASP A 311 8.61 23.01 32.68
CA ASP A 311 7.15 23.09 32.65
C ASP A 311 6.56 21.81 32.01
N PRO A 312 5.76 21.01 32.74
CA PRO A 312 5.13 19.81 32.21
C PRO A 312 4.26 20.07 30.96
N THR A 313 3.68 21.26 30.83
CA THR A 313 2.86 21.62 29.65
C THR A 313 3.69 21.74 28.38
N THR A 314 5.01 21.92 28.49
CA THR A 314 5.92 21.89 27.34
C THR A 314 6.06 20.47 26.81
N GLU A 315 6.08 19.46 27.68
CA GLU A 315 6.12 18.05 27.29
C GLU A 315 4.82 17.59 26.62
N GLU A 316 3.66 18.10 27.03
CA GLU A 316 2.36 17.80 26.39
C GLU A 316 2.28 18.19 24.90
N ARG A 317 3.17 19.08 24.44
CA ARG A 317 3.27 19.48 23.03
C ARG A 317 4.04 18.48 22.17
N ILE A 318 4.76 17.56 22.81
CA ILE A 318 5.57 16.51 22.19
C ILE A 318 4.68 15.27 22.07
N LYS A 319 4.60 14.68 20.89
CA LYS A 319 3.74 13.52 20.61
C LYS A 319 4.53 12.26 20.31
#